data_AF-A0A7Y3ACY5-F1
#
_entry.id   AF-A0A7Y3ACY5-F1
#
_cell.length_a   1.000
_cell.length_b   1.000
_cell.length_c   1.000
_cell.angle_alpha   90.00
_cell.angle_beta   90.00
_cell.angle_gamma   90.00
#
_symmetry.space_group_name_H-M   'P 1'
#
loop_
_entity.id
_entity.type
_entity.pdbx_description
1 polymer ?
#
loop_
_entity_poly.entity_id
_entity_poly.type
_entity_poly.pdbx_seq_one_letter_code
_entity_poly.pdbx_strand_id
1 'polypeptide(L)'
;EKYIFILFAHGRGIIDTKSLTTLRDYKSVLLSPDETGQRAMTHHEFNRAIVNGLSGEKFHLMLFFSCLTNMVEVGYELQDVTRYMIGSEDEIRMVNKPAGMFQIRGIKPEKLIGKLTSNLDAPALELGKVTIDSFISQYLADINVQNDDNTKITVKYQASLALVDCHMYDKLAKSIDILTKHLIEKIQNEISGKEVLISLHTAINESQKYPSFLNLEYLDLQDILENLSKYSEDVRIKELCQNSIDILENELIVYERHTDGSRSHGVSIFLPSFLVPENIYRSHMSMYRNSRFSRDTSWGELIDTYRAQMLEKYSEILIDEYEQAYVSSDTKKIGRLNQKLSWALRKDALIGKYISIKRYLKVLKKMDTAKRPKGFLRYLQDVLKIPGKHHQVSDDLLKTFEVQLRSRGELGN
;
A
#
# COMPACT_ATOMS: atom_id res chain seq x y z
N GLU A 1 -12.42 26.55 25.53
CA GLU A 1 -10.96 26.40 25.75
C GLU A 1 -10.36 25.63 24.57
N LYS A 2 -9.05 25.74 24.29
CA LYS A 2 -8.38 24.95 23.23
C LYS A 2 -7.49 23.89 23.87
N TYR A 3 -7.79 22.62 23.63
CA TYR A 3 -6.93 21.50 24.06
C TYR A 3 -6.07 21.04 22.89
N ILE A 4 -4.77 20.87 23.13
CA ILE A 4 -3.83 20.27 22.17
C ILE A 4 -3.28 18.99 22.79
N PHE A 5 -3.26 17.92 21.99
CA PHE A 5 -2.67 16.65 22.37
C PHE A 5 -1.43 16.39 21.52
N ILE A 6 -0.33 15.99 22.17
CA ILE A 6 0.92 15.64 21.49
C ILE A 6 1.28 14.22 21.93
N LEU A 7 1.36 13.31 20.97
CA LEU A 7 1.77 11.93 21.21
C LEU A 7 3.15 11.67 20.64
N PHE A 8 4.02 11.10 21.46
CA PHE A 8 5.30 10.53 21.02
C PHE A 8 5.26 9.01 21.22
N ALA A 9 5.22 8.26 20.12
CA ALA A 9 5.15 6.80 20.16
C ALA A 9 5.65 6.19 18.84
N HIS A 10 6.07 4.93 18.88
CA HIS A 10 6.22 4.14 17.66
C HIS A 10 4.85 3.92 17.02
N GLY A 11 4.78 4.08 15.70
CA GLY A 11 3.57 3.86 14.91
C GLY A 11 3.80 2.77 13.88
N ARG A 12 2.75 2.01 13.59
CA ARG A 12 2.76 0.94 12.57
C ARG A 12 1.55 1.02 11.64
N GLY A 13 0.85 2.16 11.64
CA GLY A 13 -0.49 2.24 11.08
C GLY A 13 -1.41 1.26 11.80
N ILE A 14 -2.42 0.76 11.10
CA ILE A 14 -3.53 -0.02 11.67
C ILE A 14 -3.22 -1.50 11.96
N ILE A 15 -1.98 -1.97 11.72
CA ILE A 15 -1.61 -3.40 11.75
C ILE A 15 -0.59 -3.68 12.85
N ASP A 16 -0.89 -4.65 13.73
CA ASP A 16 0.05 -5.18 14.72
C ASP A 16 0.65 -6.53 14.28
N THR A 17 1.96 -6.52 14.09
CA THR A 17 2.73 -7.65 13.60
C THR A 17 3.27 -8.55 14.71
N LYS A 18 3.22 -8.12 15.97
CA LYS A 18 3.56 -8.98 17.13
C LYS A 18 2.50 -10.07 17.35
N SER A 19 1.33 -9.96 16.73
CA SER A 19 0.25 -10.97 16.78
C SER A 19 0.53 -12.25 15.98
N LEU A 20 1.53 -12.26 15.08
CA LEU A 20 1.79 -13.44 14.24
C LEU A 20 2.30 -14.68 15.03
N THR A 21 2.76 -14.49 16.26
CA THR A 21 3.30 -15.56 17.11
C THR A 21 2.40 -15.93 18.28
N THR A 22 1.32 -15.17 18.54
CA THR A 22 0.42 -15.44 19.68
C THR A 22 -1.04 -15.34 19.24
N LEU A 23 -1.83 -16.37 19.56
CA LEU A 23 -3.29 -16.46 19.38
C LEU A 23 -4.04 -15.42 20.24
N ARG A 24 -3.67 -14.14 20.18
CA ARG A 24 -4.31 -13.06 20.93
C ARG A 24 -5.04 -12.11 20.00
N ASP A 25 -6.31 -11.88 20.32
CA ASP A 25 -7.29 -11.09 19.57
C ASP A 25 -7.17 -9.56 19.76
N TYR A 26 -5.97 -8.98 19.72
CA TYR A 26 -5.81 -7.52 19.96
C TYR A 26 -5.41 -6.77 18.67
N LYS A 27 -6.11 -5.66 18.41
CA LYS A 27 -6.24 -5.00 17.08
C LYS A 27 -6.06 -3.48 17.17
N SER A 28 -5.66 -2.88 16.04
CA SER A 28 -5.55 -1.44 15.69
C SER A 28 -4.28 -0.70 16.15
N VAL A 29 -4.04 0.53 15.64
CA VAL A 29 -2.76 1.26 15.72
C VAL A 29 -2.19 1.19 17.12
N LEU A 30 -0.95 0.74 17.20
CA LEU A 30 -0.12 0.82 18.39
C LEU A 30 0.17 2.29 18.70
N LEU A 31 -0.75 2.97 19.37
CA LEU A 31 -0.48 4.25 19.99
C LEU A 31 0.07 3.97 21.40
N SER A 32 1.37 4.15 21.58
CA SER A 32 2.08 3.94 22.84
C SER A 32 2.03 2.48 23.35
N PRO A 33 2.74 1.54 22.70
CA PRO A 33 2.87 0.20 23.24
C PRO A 33 3.56 0.23 24.62
N ASP A 34 2.89 -0.31 25.63
CA ASP A 34 3.54 -0.61 26.90
C ASP A 34 4.29 -1.93 26.76
N GLU A 35 5.59 -1.83 26.49
CA GLU A 35 6.46 -3.00 26.36
C GLU A 35 6.61 -3.78 27.68
N THR A 36 6.35 -3.14 28.83
CA THR A 36 6.40 -3.79 30.14
C THR A 36 5.14 -4.59 30.43
N GLY A 37 3.97 -4.08 30.03
CA GLY A 37 2.67 -4.75 30.20
C GLY A 37 2.28 -5.71 29.08
N GLN A 38 3.04 -5.76 27.97
CA GLN A 38 2.67 -6.47 26.73
C GLN A 38 1.25 -6.13 26.24
N ARG A 39 0.77 -4.92 26.55
CA ARG A 39 -0.55 -4.43 26.17
C ARG A 39 -0.39 -3.17 25.33
N ALA A 40 -1.18 -3.10 24.27
CA ALA A 40 -1.39 -1.89 23.49
C ALA A 40 -2.82 -1.40 23.73
N MET A 41 -3.00 -0.08 23.76
CA MET A 41 -4.33 0.52 23.75
C MET A 41 -4.89 0.46 22.33
N THR A 42 -6.10 -0.09 22.16
CA THR A 42 -6.79 -0.11 20.87
C THR A 42 -7.34 1.28 20.52
N HIS A 43 -7.64 1.53 19.24
CA HIS A 43 -8.34 2.73 18.76
C HIS A 43 -9.60 3.04 19.54
N HIS A 44 -10.43 2.02 19.75
CA HIS A 44 -11.71 2.15 20.45
C HIS A 44 -11.51 2.50 21.92
N GLU A 45 -10.51 1.91 22.58
CA GLU A 45 -10.16 2.27 23.95
C GLU A 45 -9.62 3.69 24.04
N PHE A 46 -8.74 4.08 23.11
CA PHE A 46 -8.18 5.43 23.04
C PHE A 46 -9.27 6.47 22.80
N ASN A 47 -10.13 6.28 21.78
CA ASN A 47 -11.25 7.16 21.48
C ASN A 47 -12.17 7.30 22.70
N ARG A 48 -12.62 6.18 23.32
CA ARG A 48 -13.46 6.23 24.53
C ARG A 48 -12.77 6.92 25.70
N ALA A 49 -11.47 6.71 25.89
CA ALA A 49 -10.72 7.37 26.95
C ALA A 49 -10.70 8.89 26.76
N ILE A 50 -10.52 9.37 25.52
CA ILE A 50 -10.57 10.80 25.21
C ILE A 50 -11.98 11.36 25.37
N VAL A 51 -13.01 10.72 24.81
CA VAL A 51 -14.41 11.16 24.93
C VAL A 51 -14.80 11.29 26.40
N ASN A 52 -14.47 10.29 27.22
CA ASN A 52 -14.76 10.30 28.66
C ASN A 52 -13.92 11.35 29.39
N GLY A 53 -12.62 11.45 29.09
CA GLY A 53 -11.70 12.36 29.76
C GLY A 53 -11.96 13.84 29.45
N LEU A 54 -12.47 14.14 28.26
CA LEU A 54 -12.82 15.48 27.82
C LEU A 54 -14.31 15.82 28.01
N SER A 55 -15.10 14.94 28.63
CA SER A 55 -16.55 15.14 28.81
C SER A 55 -17.29 15.47 27.50
N GLY A 56 -16.87 14.84 26.40
CA GLY A 56 -17.42 15.07 25.05
C GLY A 56 -16.80 16.25 24.29
N GLU A 57 -15.92 17.05 24.90
CA GLU A 57 -15.14 18.06 24.18
C GLU A 57 -14.10 17.40 23.25
N LYS A 58 -13.69 18.13 22.21
CA LYS A 58 -12.69 17.68 21.23
C LYS A 58 -11.36 18.39 21.43
N PHE A 59 -10.27 17.71 21.11
CA PHE A 59 -9.00 18.38 20.91
C PHE A 59 -9.10 19.33 19.71
N HIS A 60 -8.60 20.55 19.88
CA HIS A 60 -8.45 21.46 18.76
C HIS A 60 -7.47 20.89 17.73
N LEU A 61 -6.37 20.29 18.22
CA LEU A 61 -5.31 19.73 17.39
C LEU A 61 -4.67 18.52 18.09
N MET A 62 -4.49 17.43 17.35
CA MET A 62 -3.65 16.29 17.75
C MET A 62 -2.39 16.24 16.88
N LEU A 63 -1.22 16.17 17.50
CA LEU A 63 0.06 15.98 16.83
C LEU A 63 0.59 14.57 17.12
N PHE A 64 0.72 13.76 16.07
CA PHE A 64 1.30 12.43 16.14
C PHE A 64 2.77 12.44 15.71
N PHE A 65 3.68 12.42 16.68
CA PHE A 65 5.07 12.06 16.45
C PHE A 65 5.19 10.54 16.44
N SER A 66 4.64 9.96 15.37
CA SER A 66 4.54 8.52 15.16
C SER A 66 4.42 8.19 13.67
N CYS A 67 5.12 7.15 13.22
CA CYS A 67 5.12 6.72 11.81
C CYS A 67 3.73 6.26 11.37
N LEU A 68 3.38 6.45 10.09
CA LEU A 68 2.19 5.86 9.48
C LEU A 68 0.89 6.24 10.23
N THR A 69 0.76 7.50 10.64
CA THR A 69 -0.41 7.98 11.41
C THR A 69 -1.34 8.86 10.59
N ASN A 70 -0.88 9.42 9.47
CA ASN A 70 -1.75 10.15 8.55
C ASN A 70 -2.41 9.20 7.54
N MET A 71 -3.20 8.27 8.07
CA MET A 71 -3.97 7.33 7.27
C MET A 71 -5.45 7.68 7.32
N VAL A 72 -6.19 7.39 6.26
CA VAL A 72 -7.65 7.61 6.23
C VAL A 72 -8.35 6.85 7.35
N GLU A 73 -7.90 5.64 7.67
CA GLU A 73 -8.48 4.83 8.73
C GLU A 73 -8.25 5.44 10.12
N VAL A 74 -7.10 6.08 10.33
CA VAL A 74 -6.76 6.74 11.61
C VAL A 74 -7.57 8.01 11.77
N GLY A 75 -7.55 8.87 10.75
CA GLY A 75 -8.28 10.13 10.79
C GLY A 75 -9.80 9.93 10.90
N TYR A 76 -10.36 8.94 10.21
CA TYR A 76 -11.78 8.58 10.30
C TYR A 76 -12.17 8.09 11.71
N GLU A 77 -11.29 7.37 12.40
CA GLU A 77 -11.53 6.93 13.77
C GLU A 77 -11.47 8.09 14.79
N LEU A 78 -10.65 9.11 14.50
CA LEU A 78 -10.39 10.24 15.39
C LEU A 78 -11.29 11.47 15.15
N GLN A 79 -12.12 11.47 14.10
CA GLN A 79 -12.99 12.60 13.73
C GLN A 79 -13.94 13.09 14.84
N ASP A 80 -14.28 12.20 15.78
CA ASP A 80 -15.15 12.52 16.91
C ASP A 80 -14.40 13.14 18.10
N VAL A 81 -13.08 13.04 18.14
CA VAL A 81 -12.27 13.48 19.29
C VAL A 81 -11.27 14.58 18.97
N THR A 82 -11.07 14.90 17.70
CA THR A 82 -10.27 16.06 17.30
C THR A 82 -10.83 16.75 16.07
N ARG A 83 -10.55 18.06 15.97
CA ARG A 83 -10.83 18.85 14.78
C ARG A 83 -9.70 18.77 13.75
N TYR A 84 -8.45 18.80 14.19
CA TYR A 84 -7.30 18.79 13.31
C TYR A 84 -6.30 17.73 13.75
N MET A 85 -5.65 17.09 12.78
CA MET A 85 -4.60 16.12 13.03
C MET A 85 -3.35 16.47 12.22
N ILE A 86 -2.18 16.34 12.84
CA ILE A 86 -0.89 16.35 12.14
C ILE A 86 -0.28 14.97 12.27
N GLY A 87 0.04 14.35 11.14
CA GLY A 87 0.66 13.03 11.08
C GLY A 87 1.54 12.86 9.86
N SER A 88 2.29 11.75 9.82
CA SER A 88 3.07 11.33 8.65
C SER A 88 2.44 10.12 7.98
N GLU A 89 2.45 10.10 6.65
CA GLU A 89 2.07 8.93 5.85
C GLU A 89 3.16 7.85 5.83
N ASP A 90 4.39 8.22 6.22
CA ASP A 90 5.60 7.41 6.12
C ASP A 90 6.29 7.25 7.50
N GLU A 91 7.49 6.68 7.48
CA GLU A 91 8.41 6.62 8.61
C GLU A 91 8.95 8.01 8.99
N ILE A 92 8.83 8.37 10.26
CA ILE A 92 9.54 9.52 10.82
C ILE A 92 10.96 9.10 11.19
N ARG A 93 11.93 9.43 10.35
CA ARG A 93 13.34 9.07 10.57
C ARG A 93 14.01 10.04 11.53
N MET A 94 14.78 9.49 12.47
CA MET A 94 15.66 10.27 13.34
C MET A 94 17.09 9.84 13.08
N VAL A 95 18.00 10.81 12.93
CA VAL A 95 19.42 10.55 12.70
C VAL A 95 20.21 11.21 13.82
N ASN A 96 20.71 10.36 14.73
CA ASN A 96 21.53 10.74 15.88
C ASN A 96 22.91 10.04 15.78
N LYS A 97 23.62 10.29 14.69
CA LYS A 97 24.97 9.78 14.44
C LYS A 97 25.90 10.97 14.13
N PRO A 98 27.02 11.17 14.86
CA PRO A 98 27.41 10.44 16.07
C PRO A 98 26.42 10.66 17.22
N ALA A 99 26.41 9.77 18.22
CA ALA A 99 25.49 9.85 19.34
C ALA A 99 25.62 11.20 20.07
N GLY A 100 24.50 11.87 20.32
CA GLY A 100 24.45 13.21 20.92
C GLY A 100 24.43 14.34 19.90
N MET A 101 24.61 14.05 18.59
CA MET A 101 24.45 15.01 17.50
C MET A 101 23.28 14.60 16.62
N PHE A 102 22.17 15.32 16.75
CA PHE A 102 21.03 15.14 15.86
C PHE A 102 21.26 15.86 14.54
N GLN A 103 21.41 15.07 13.47
CA GLN A 103 21.30 15.58 12.10
C GLN A 103 19.83 15.72 11.69
N ILE A 104 18.97 14.79 12.13
CA ILE A 104 17.51 14.87 12.00
C ILE A 104 16.88 14.54 13.36
N ARG A 105 16.12 15.48 13.95
CA ARG A 105 15.43 15.30 15.25
C ARG A 105 14.02 14.72 15.12
N GLY A 106 13.48 14.64 13.90
CA GLY A 106 12.06 14.36 13.69
C GLY A 106 11.19 15.59 13.97
N ILE A 107 10.01 15.38 14.55
CA ILE A 107 9.08 16.48 14.86
C ILE A 107 9.60 17.27 16.06
N LYS A 108 9.53 18.61 16.00
CA LYS A 108 9.95 19.54 17.07
C LYS A 108 8.73 20.12 17.79
N PRO A 109 8.07 19.39 18.72
CA PRO A 109 6.85 19.85 19.38
C PRO A 109 7.03 21.19 20.13
N GLU A 110 8.25 21.51 20.55
CA GLU A 110 8.57 22.81 21.15
C GLU A 110 8.28 24.00 20.24
N LYS A 111 8.29 23.83 18.91
CA LYS A 111 7.94 24.88 17.95
C LYS A 111 6.44 25.19 17.97
N LEU A 112 5.62 24.14 18.03
CA LEU A 112 4.18 24.26 18.20
C LEU A 112 3.84 24.93 19.54
N ILE A 113 4.44 24.45 20.63
CA ILE A 113 4.23 25.01 21.98
C ILE A 113 4.64 26.48 22.02
N GLY A 114 5.80 26.84 21.46
CA GLY A 114 6.24 28.24 21.42
C GLY A 114 5.30 29.15 20.62
N LYS A 115 4.75 28.66 19.50
CA LYS A 115 3.75 29.41 18.72
C LYS A 115 2.44 29.57 19.50
N LEU A 116 2.00 28.55 20.23
CA LEU A 116 0.80 28.63 21.07
C LEU A 116 0.99 29.58 22.25
N THR A 117 2.14 29.53 22.94
CA THR A 117 2.44 30.42 24.07
C THR A 117 2.54 31.89 23.65
N SER A 118 3.04 32.16 22.43
CA SER A 118 3.12 33.54 21.91
C SER A 118 1.79 34.06 21.36
N ASN A 119 0.88 33.18 20.94
CA ASN A 119 -0.46 33.54 20.50
C ASN A 119 -1.44 32.39 20.79
N LEU A 120 -2.18 32.48 21.90
CA LEU A 120 -3.17 31.47 22.31
C LEU A 120 -4.32 31.33 21.29
N ASP A 121 -4.57 32.39 20.52
CA ASP A 121 -5.60 32.43 19.49
C ASP A 121 -5.10 31.97 18.12
N ALA A 122 -3.83 31.56 17.99
CA ALA A 122 -3.27 31.06 16.74
C ALA A 122 -4.19 30.01 16.08
N PRO A 123 -4.52 30.19 14.79
CA PRO A 123 -5.28 29.19 14.03
C PRO A 123 -4.50 27.88 13.87
N ALA A 124 -5.21 26.76 13.77
CA ALA A 124 -4.60 25.45 13.54
C ALA A 124 -3.67 25.42 12.31
N LEU A 125 -4.02 26.14 11.24
CA LEU A 125 -3.18 26.28 10.06
C LEU A 125 -1.80 26.87 10.39
N GLU A 126 -1.72 27.90 11.25
CA GLU A 126 -0.44 28.49 11.64
C GLU A 126 0.37 27.54 12.53
N LEU A 127 -0.30 26.83 13.45
CA LEU A 127 0.32 25.80 14.30
C LEU A 127 0.84 24.62 13.47
N GLY A 128 0.09 24.21 12.45
CA GLY A 128 0.48 23.19 11.50
C GLY A 128 1.68 23.61 10.67
N LYS A 129 1.63 24.80 10.05
CA LYS A 129 2.74 25.33 9.23
C LYS A 129 4.06 25.36 9.99
N VAL A 130 4.10 25.94 11.19
CA VAL A 130 5.35 26.00 11.97
C VAL A 130 5.90 24.62 12.32
N THR A 131 5.02 23.65 12.55
CA THR A 131 5.39 22.26 12.87
C THR A 131 5.91 21.53 11.63
N ILE A 132 5.15 21.58 10.53
CA ILE A 132 5.43 20.89 9.27
C ILE A 132 6.66 21.47 8.57
N ASP A 133 6.78 22.80 8.48
CA ASP A 133 7.96 23.44 7.88
C ASP A 133 9.23 23.15 8.68
N SER A 134 9.15 23.19 10.00
CA SER A 134 10.28 22.85 10.87
C SER A 134 10.65 21.36 10.80
N PHE A 135 9.70 20.48 10.48
CA PHE A 135 9.95 19.07 10.24
C PHE A 135 10.67 18.88 8.90
N ILE A 136 10.06 19.30 7.80
CA ILE A 136 10.56 19.08 6.43
C ILE A 136 11.92 19.75 6.20
N SER A 137 12.15 20.94 6.74
CA SER A 137 13.46 21.63 6.60
C SER A 137 14.65 20.80 7.06
N GLN A 138 14.48 19.85 7.99
CA GLN A 138 15.56 18.97 8.45
C GLN A 138 15.97 17.92 7.42
N TYR A 139 15.07 17.59 6.48
CA TYR A 139 15.26 16.56 5.47
C TYR A 139 15.70 17.13 4.11
N LEU A 140 15.79 18.46 3.99
CA LEU A 140 16.26 19.11 2.76
C LEU A 140 17.77 18.97 2.55
N ALA A 141 18.53 18.78 3.64
CA ALA A 141 19.97 18.64 3.61
C ALA A 141 20.40 17.18 3.41
N ASP A 142 21.52 17.02 2.73
CA ASP A 142 22.23 15.74 2.67
C ASP A 142 22.80 15.39 4.04
N ILE A 143 22.59 14.14 4.47
CA ILE A 143 22.98 13.65 5.78
C ILE A 143 24.15 12.68 5.62
N ASN A 144 25.20 12.86 6.43
CA ASN A 144 26.33 11.93 6.43
C ASN A 144 26.11 10.86 7.48
N VAL A 145 25.91 9.62 7.02
CA VAL A 145 25.69 8.46 7.87
C VAL A 145 26.92 7.57 7.84
N GLN A 146 27.35 7.12 9.01
CA GLN A 146 28.42 6.13 9.15
C GLN A 146 27.80 4.74 9.33
N ASN A 147 28.18 3.83 8.43
CA ASN A 147 27.83 2.42 8.48
C ASN A 147 28.65 1.68 9.55
N ASP A 148 28.27 0.45 9.85
CA ASP A 148 28.91 -0.38 10.87
C ASP A 148 30.36 -0.76 10.51
N ASP A 149 30.71 -0.73 9.22
CA ASP A 149 32.07 -0.92 8.70
C ASP A 149 32.89 0.38 8.67
N ASN A 150 32.40 1.45 9.30
CA ASN A 150 32.96 2.80 9.30
C ASN A 150 32.98 3.51 7.94
N THR A 151 32.33 2.96 6.90
CA THR A 151 32.16 3.70 5.65
C THR A 151 31.18 4.85 5.85
N LYS A 152 31.49 6.01 5.24
CA LYS A 152 30.59 7.17 5.25
C LYS A 152 29.79 7.17 3.96
N ILE A 153 28.48 7.22 4.10
CA ILE A 153 27.55 7.41 2.99
C ILE A 153 26.82 8.73 3.18
N THR A 154 26.63 9.45 2.07
CA THR A 154 25.80 10.64 2.04
C THR A 154 24.42 10.21 1.53
N VAL A 155 23.39 10.47 2.33
CA VAL A 155 22.02 10.07 2.03
C VAL A 155 21.08 11.26 2.19
N LYS A 156 20.08 11.34 1.30
CA LYS A 156 18.95 12.26 1.44
C LYS A 156 17.72 11.43 1.77
N TYR A 157 17.12 11.68 2.92
CA TYR A 157 15.93 10.95 3.36
C TYR A 157 14.67 11.65 2.84
N GLN A 158 13.70 10.84 2.39
CA GLN A 158 12.37 11.35 2.11
C GLN A 158 11.61 11.60 3.41
N ALA A 159 10.72 12.59 3.38
CA ALA A 159 9.80 12.87 4.48
C ALA A 159 8.54 13.57 3.96
N SER A 160 7.41 13.28 4.61
CA SER A 160 6.14 13.98 4.44
C SER A 160 5.44 14.18 5.79
N LEU A 161 4.71 15.29 5.92
CA LEU A 161 3.87 15.59 7.08
C LEU A 161 2.71 16.48 6.62
N ALA A 162 1.49 16.19 7.07
CA ALA A 162 0.33 17.00 6.73
C ALA A 162 -0.59 17.27 7.92
N LEU A 163 -1.27 18.41 7.85
CA LEU A 163 -2.35 18.87 8.70
C LEU A 163 -3.66 18.60 7.96
N VAL A 164 -4.57 17.87 8.60
CA VAL A 164 -5.88 17.50 8.03
C VAL A 164 -7.03 17.98 8.91
N ASP A 165 -8.16 18.36 8.30
CA ASP A 165 -9.43 18.64 8.99
C ASP A 165 -10.22 17.35 9.17
N CYS A 166 -10.29 16.87 10.40
CA CYS A 166 -10.87 15.57 10.67
C CYS A 166 -12.39 15.53 10.47
N HIS A 167 -13.08 16.67 10.42
CA HIS A 167 -14.53 16.68 10.15
C HIS A 167 -14.86 16.29 8.70
N MET A 168 -13.90 16.36 7.79
CA MET A 168 -14.12 16.02 6.38
C MET A 168 -13.99 14.52 6.10
N TYR A 169 -13.57 13.71 7.08
CA TYR A 169 -13.42 12.26 6.90
C TYR A 169 -14.73 11.53 6.64
N ASP A 170 -15.87 11.93 7.24
CA ASP A 170 -17.18 11.34 6.91
C ASP A 170 -17.56 11.55 5.44
N LYS A 171 -17.34 12.75 4.92
CA LYS A 171 -17.57 13.09 3.50
C LYS A 171 -16.66 12.28 2.58
N LEU A 172 -15.36 12.21 2.90
CA LEU A 172 -14.39 11.43 2.14
C LEU A 172 -14.72 9.94 2.14
N ALA A 173 -15.03 9.35 3.30
CA ALA A 173 -15.35 7.93 3.43
C ALA A 173 -16.58 7.54 2.61
N LYS A 174 -17.62 8.39 2.58
CA LYS A 174 -18.80 8.18 1.71
C LYS A 174 -18.42 8.21 0.24
N SER A 175 -17.55 9.13 -0.19
CA SER A 175 -17.06 9.19 -1.57
C SER A 175 -16.28 7.92 -1.95
N ILE A 176 -15.36 7.49 -1.09
CA ILE A 176 -14.58 6.27 -1.27
C ILE A 176 -15.50 5.05 -1.31
N ASP A 177 -16.50 4.95 -0.44
CA ASP A 177 -17.44 3.83 -0.43
C ASP A 177 -18.23 3.72 -1.74
N ILE A 178 -18.68 4.84 -2.32
CA ILE A 178 -19.36 4.85 -3.62
C ILE A 178 -18.42 4.37 -4.74
N LEU A 179 -17.20 4.91 -4.80
CA LEU A 179 -16.17 4.45 -5.76
C LEU A 179 -15.92 2.94 -5.60
N THR A 180 -15.81 2.49 -4.36
CA THR A 180 -15.47 1.13 -4.01
C THR A 180 -16.55 0.14 -4.42
N LYS A 181 -17.82 0.43 -4.11
CA LYS A 181 -18.96 -0.38 -4.54
C LYS A 181 -19.00 -0.52 -6.07
N HIS A 182 -18.73 0.57 -6.78
CA HIS A 182 -18.69 0.56 -8.23
C HIS A 182 -17.53 -0.29 -8.78
N LEU A 183 -16.34 -0.21 -8.18
CA LEU A 183 -15.19 -1.05 -8.54
C LEU A 183 -15.49 -2.53 -8.31
N ILE A 184 -16.09 -2.90 -7.17
CA ILE A 184 -16.46 -4.29 -6.86
C ILE A 184 -17.42 -4.83 -7.94
N GLU A 185 -18.49 -4.09 -8.24
CA GLU A 185 -19.47 -4.45 -9.27
C GLU A 185 -18.78 -4.70 -10.62
N LYS A 186 -17.90 -3.78 -11.03
CA LYS A 186 -17.21 -3.87 -12.32
C LYS A 186 -16.21 -5.00 -12.37
N ILE A 187 -15.46 -5.24 -11.28
CA ILE A 187 -14.48 -6.34 -11.18
C ILE A 187 -15.17 -7.70 -11.26
N GLN A 188 -16.37 -7.83 -10.67
CA GLN A 188 -17.17 -9.06 -10.70
C GLN A 188 -17.87 -9.31 -12.04
N ASN A 189 -18.00 -8.28 -12.89
CA ASN A 189 -18.57 -8.41 -14.23
C ASN A 189 -17.65 -9.25 -15.14
N GLU A 190 -18.22 -10.26 -15.82
CA GLU A 190 -17.45 -11.18 -16.68
C GLU A 190 -16.79 -10.48 -17.89
N ILE A 191 -17.44 -9.44 -18.43
CA ILE A 191 -17.00 -8.76 -19.66
C ILE A 191 -15.95 -7.70 -19.32
N SER A 192 -16.27 -6.79 -18.40
CA SER A 192 -15.41 -5.64 -18.08
C SER A 192 -14.42 -5.89 -16.93
N GLY A 193 -14.62 -6.94 -16.13
CA GLY A 193 -13.90 -7.10 -14.87
C GLY A 193 -12.40 -7.25 -15.03
N LYS A 194 -11.94 -7.83 -16.13
CA LYS A 194 -10.50 -7.93 -16.42
C LYS A 194 -9.84 -6.59 -16.68
N GLU A 195 -10.50 -5.71 -17.44
CA GLU A 195 -9.96 -4.39 -17.77
C GLU A 195 -9.84 -3.53 -16.53
N VAL A 196 -10.90 -3.47 -15.72
CA VAL A 196 -10.90 -2.74 -14.43
C VAL A 196 -9.84 -3.31 -13.48
N LEU A 197 -9.68 -4.63 -13.45
CA LEU A 197 -8.65 -5.28 -12.63
C LEU A 197 -7.22 -4.88 -13.07
N ILE A 198 -6.97 -4.79 -14.38
CA ILE A 198 -5.69 -4.33 -14.94
C ILE A 198 -5.46 -2.85 -14.59
N SER A 199 -6.47 -1.99 -14.78
CA SER A 199 -6.38 -0.57 -14.46
C SER A 199 -6.08 -0.35 -12.96
N LEU A 200 -6.81 -1.04 -12.08
CA LEU A 200 -6.58 -0.97 -10.63
C LEU A 200 -5.19 -1.51 -10.26
N HIS A 201 -4.79 -2.66 -10.81
CA HIS A 201 -3.45 -3.22 -10.54
C HIS A 201 -2.33 -2.28 -11.01
N THR A 202 -2.49 -1.65 -12.17
CA THR A 202 -1.54 -0.68 -12.71
C THR A 202 -1.48 0.54 -11.82
N ALA A 203 -2.63 1.07 -11.40
CA ALA A 203 -2.69 2.20 -10.49
C ALA A 203 -1.97 1.93 -9.17
N ILE A 204 -2.20 0.77 -8.54
CA ILE A 204 -1.50 0.33 -7.32
C ILE A 204 0.01 0.25 -7.54
N ASN A 205 0.45 -0.22 -8.71
CA ASN A 205 1.87 -0.37 -9.01
C ASN A 205 2.58 0.98 -9.18
N GLU A 206 1.91 1.94 -9.81
CA GLU A 206 2.46 3.27 -10.13
C GLU A 206 2.34 4.27 -8.97
N SER A 207 1.49 3.98 -7.98
CA SER A 207 1.30 4.86 -6.81
C SER A 207 2.47 4.82 -5.83
N GLN A 208 2.67 5.94 -5.14
CA GLN A 208 3.60 6.07 -4.02
C GLN A 208 3.20 5.10 -2.92
N LYS A 209 4.18 4.30 -2.49
CA LYS A 209 4.03 3.29 -1.44
C LYS A 209 4.83 3.71 -0.23
N TYR A 210 4.20 3.59 0.93
CA TYR A 210 4.86 3.70 2.21
C TYR A 210 5.07 2.29 2.74
N PRO A 211 6.34 1.83 2.80
CA PRO A 211 6.63 0.48 3.23
C PRO A 211 6.23 0.33 4.69
N SER A 212 5.61 -0.79 5.00
CA SER A 212 5.47 -1.24 6.37
C SER A 212 5.99 -2.67 6.51
N PHE A 213 5.89 -3.20 7.72
CA PHE A 213 6.42 -4.50 8.06
C PHE A 213 5.85 -5.61 7.14
N LEU A 214 6.70 -6.53 6.68
CA LEU A 214 6.36 -7.66 5.80
C LEU A 214 5.82 -7.28 4.40
N ASN A 215 6.28 -6.16 3.82
CA ASN A 215 5.84 -5.69 2.49
C ASN A 215 4.32 -5.46 2.42
N LEU A 216 3.71 -5.08 3.53
CA LEU A 216 2.39 -4.48 3.48
C LEU A 216 2.59 -3.02 3.06
N GLU A 217 1.81 -2.61 2.08
CA GLU A 217 1.95 -1.31 1.47
C GLU A 217 0.76 -0.46 1.92
N TYR A 218 1.07 0.71 2.47
CA TYR A 218 0.12 1.81 2.48
C TYR A 218 0.37 2.61 1.21
N LEU A 219 -0.70 3.06 0.57
CA LEU A 219 -0.61 3.86 -0.65
C LEU A 219 -0.98 5.29 -0.33
N ASP A 220 -0.30 6.24 -0.96
CA ASP A 220 -0.80 7.61 -1.02
C ASP A 220 -2.20 7.61 -1.66
N LEU A 221 -3.20 8.15 -0.95
CA LEU A 221 -4.59 8.03 -1.35
C LEU A 221 -4.91 8.87 -2.59
N GLN A 222 -4.32 10.05 -2.73
CA GLN A 222 -4.54 10.87 -3.92
C GLN A 222 -3.82 10.26 -5.14
N ASP A 223 -2.56 9.84 -5.01
CA ASP A 223 -1.79 9.24 -6.11
C ASP A 223 -2.49 7.98 -6.63
N ILE A 224 -3.08 7.14 -5.77
CA ILE A 224 -3.86 5.98 -6.24
C ILE A 224 -5.15 6.37 -6.97
N LEU A 225 -5.85 7.42 -6.53
CA LEU A 225 -7.06 7.90 -7.19
C LEU A 225 -6.73 8.53 -8.56
N GLU A 226 -5.67 9.33 -8.64
CA GLU A 226 -5.19 9.92 -9.89
C GLU A 226 -4.74 8.86 -10.88
N ASN A 227 -3.95 7.88 -10.44
CA ASN A 227 -3.52 6.79 -11.31
C ASN A 227 -4.69 5.91 -11.73
N LEU A 228 -5.65 5.62 -10.84
CA LEU A 228 -6.84 4.86 -11.19
C LEU A 228 -7.69 5.61 -12.23
N SER A 229 -7.88 6.91 -12.04
CA SER A 229 -8.56 7.77 -13.01
C SER A 229 -7.85 7.75 -14.37
N LYS A 230 -6.51 7.89 -14.36
CA LYS A 230 -5.67 7.88 -15.56
C LYS A 230 -5.74 6.56 -16.34
N TYR A 231 -5.68 5.42 -15.65
CA TYR A 231 -5.59 4.10 -16.29
C TYR A 231 -6.95 3.42 -16.53
N SER A 232 -8.04 3.95 -15.97
CA SER A 232 -9.39 3.45 -16.23
C SER A 232 -9.91 3.96 -17.58
N GLU A 233 -10.63 3.12 -18.32
CA GLU A 233 -11.44 3.57 -19.46
C GLU A 233 -12.89 3.87 -19.04
N ASP A 234 -13.29 3.44 -17.85
CA ASP A 234 -14.62 3.68 -17.31
C ASP A 234 -14.76 5.14 -16.84
N VAL A 235 -15.62 5.90 -17.52
CA VAL A 235 -15.91 7.31 -17.25
C VAL A 235 -16.43 7.50 -15.82
N ARG A 236 -17.24 6.57 -15.31
CA ARG A 236 -17.81 6.68 -13.97
C ARG A 236 -16.74 6.48 -12.90
N ILE A 237 -15.79 5.58 -13.11
CA ILE A 237 -14.61 5.45 -12.22
C ILE A 237 -13.84 6.77 -12.18
N LYS A 238 -13.60 7.41 -13.33
CA LYS A 238 -12.90 8.71 -13.41
C LYS A 238 -13.60 9.80 -12.60
N GLU A 239 -14.92 9.94 -12.77
CA GLU A 239 -15.74 10.89 -12.02
C GLU A 239 -15.69 10.66 -10.50
N LEU A 240 -15.79 9.39 -10.08
CA LEU A 240 -15.78 9.02 -8.66
C LEU A 240 -14.39 9.20 -8.02
N CYS A 241 -13.32 8.96 -8.78
CA CYS A 241 -11.96 9.33 -8.37
C CYS A 241 -11.85 10.84 -8.19
N GLN A 242 -12.27 11.63 -9.20
CA GLN A 242 -12.17 13.09 -9.14
C GLN A 242 -12.94 13.68 -7.95
N ASN A 243 -14.16 13.20 -7.68
CA ASN A 243 -14.91 13.65 -6.52
C ASN A 243 -14.18 13.39 -5.19
N SER A 244 -13.46 12.27 -5.09
CA SER A 244 -12.67 11.94 -3.90
C SER A 244 -11.41 12.81 -3.80
N ILE A 245 -10.75 13.09 -4.93
CA ILE A 245 -9.60 14.01 -5.02
C ILE A 245 -10.03 15.44 -4.63
N ASP A 246 -11.17 15.91 -5.14
CA ASP A 246 -11.67 17.26 -4.83
C ASP A 246 -11.90 17.44 -3.31
N ILE A 247 -12.42 16.41 -2.63
CA ILE A 247 -12.59 16.42 -1.17
C ILE A 247 -11.23 16.45 -0.46
N LEU A 248 -10.25 15.69 -0.95
CA LEU A 248 -8.89 15.68 -0.38
C LEU A 248 -8.26 17.08 -0.48
N GLU A 249 -8.16 17.62 -1.69
CA GLU A 249 -7.42 18.85 -1.98
C GLU A 249 -8.08 20.10 -1.40
N ASN A 250 -9.42 20.19 -1.49
CA ASN A 250 -10.12 21.44 -1.19
C ASN A 250 -10.71 21.49 0.22
N GLU A 251 -10.81 20.35 0.91
CA GLU A 251 -11.53 20.27 2.20
C GLU A 251 -10.73 19.54 3.29
N LEU A 252 -10.19 18.35 3.01
CA LEU A 252 -9.50 17.54 4.02
C LEU A 252 -8.08 18.05 4.31
N ILE A 253 -7.25 18.20 3.28
CA ILE A 253 -5.84 18.57 3.42
C ILE A 253 -5.73 20.08 3.61
N VAL A 254 -5.42 20.50 4.84
CA VAL A 254 -5.33 21.92 5.20
C VAL A 254 -3.95 22.48 4.87
N TYR A 255 -2.91 21.68 5.09
CA TYR A 255 -1.53 22.01 4.74
C TYR A 255 -0.70 20.74 4.72
N GLU A 256 0.03 20.49 3.64
CA GLU A 256 1.00 19.41 3.57
C GLU A 256 2.35 19.96 3.14
N ARG A 257 3.42 19.25 3.52
CA ARG A 257 4.69 19.34 2.81
C ARG A 257 5.39 18.00 2.77
N HIS A 258 6.18 17.82 1.72
CA HIS A 258 7.13 16.73 1.59
C HIS A 258 8.46 17.17 0.97
N THR A 259 9.47 16.30 1.01
CA THR A 259 10.75 16.49 0.33
C THR A 259 10.65 16.17 -1.16
N ASP A 260 11.62 16.65 -1.95
CA ASP A 260 11.76 16.29 -3.36
C ASP A 260 11.80 14.77 -3.57
N GLY A 261 11.14 14.30 -4.63
CA GLY A 261 11.09 12.89 -4.99
C GLY A 261 10.04 12.07 -4.22
N SER A 262 9.37 12.66 -3.23
CA SER A 262 8.10 12.12 -2.72
C SER A 262 6.94 12.61 -3.59
N ARG A 263 5.92 11.77 -3.78
CA ARG A 263 4.61 12.13 -4.35
C ARG A 263 3.52 12.02 -3.27
N SER A 264 3.81 12.59 -2.11
CA SER A 264 2.93 12.54 -0.94
C SER A 264 1.89 13.65 -1.04
N HIS A 265 0.63 13.34 -0.78
CA HIS A 265 -0.47 14.30 -0.77
C HIS A 265 -1.09 14.43 0.63
N GLY A 266 -0.45 13.83 1.64
CA GLY A 266 -0.74 14.05 3.03
C GLY A 266 -1.55 12.95 3.69
N VAL A 267 -2.25 12.08 2.96
CA VAL A 267 -3.03 10.97 3.54
C VAL A 267 -2.84 9.67 2.77
N SER A 268 -2.53 8.61 3.50
CA SER A 268 -2.40 7.26 2.96
C SER A 268 -3.60 6.36 3.28
N ILE A 269 -3.70 5.21 2.60
CA ILE A 269 -4.74 4.20 2.78
C ILE A 269 -4.14 2.79 2.76
N PHE A 270 -4.72 1.87 3.52
CA PHE A 270 -4.28 0.47 3.51
C PHE A 270 -4.78 -0.28 2.28
N LEU A 271 -3.85 -0.81 1.49
CA LEU A 271 -4.16 -1.70 0.37
C LEU A 271 -3.04 -2.75 0.21
N PRO A 272 -3.17 -3.94 0.81
CA PRO A 272 -2.08 -4.91 0.83
C PRO A 272 -1.87 -5.52 -0.56
N SER A 273 -0.62 -5.82 -0.89
CA SER A 273 -0.30 -6.58 -2.09
C SER A 273 -1.06 -7.91 -2.13
N PHE A 274 -1.70 -8.22 -3.26
CA PHE A 274 -2.39 -9.50 -3.45
C PHE A 274 -1.45 -10.72 -3.39
N LEU A 275 -0.13 -10.48 -3.44
CA LEU A 275 0.91 -11.50 -3.33
C LEU A 275 1.30 -11.82 -1.88
N VAL A 276 0.81 -11.06 -0.90
CA VAL A 276 1.02 -11.36 0.53
C VAL A 276 0.54 -12.80 0.81
N PRO A 277 1.34 -13.65 1.49
CA PRO A 277 0.96 -15.00 1.87
C PRO A 277 -0.39 -15.05 2.60
N GLU A 278 -1.17 -16.11 2.38
CA GLU A 278 -2.56 -16.20 2.86
C GLU A 278 -2.69 -16.10 4.39
N ASN A 279 -1.78 -16.72 5.13
CA ASN A 279 -1.77 -16.63 6.60
C ASN A 279 -1.52 -15.19 7.09
N ILE A 280 -0.62 -14.47 6.42
CA ILE A 280 -0.31 -13.07 6.73
C ILE A 280 -1.51 -12.19 6.35
N TYR A 281 -2.08 -12.39 5.17
CA TYR A 281 -3.25 -11.66 4.70
C TYR A 281 -4.44 -11.79 5.65
N ARG A 282 -4.80 -13.03 6.05
CA ARG A 282 -5.92 -13.27 6.98
C ARG A 282 -5.72 -12.60 8.32
N SER A 283 -4.50 -12.66 8.87
CA SER A 283 -4.17 -11.98 10.13
C SER A 283 -4.42 -10.48 10.02
N HIS A 284 -3.92 -9.85 8.95
CA HIS A 284 -4.06 -8.41 8.75
C HIS A 284 -5.49 -7.99 8.45
N MET A 285 -6.21 -8.72 7.60
CA MET A 285 -7.62 -8.42 7.32
C MET A 285 -8.50 -8.61 8.57
N SER A 286 -8.18 -9.57 9.45
CA SER A 286 -8.86 -9.70 10.74
C SER A 286 -8.70 -8.43 11.58
N MET A 287 -7.50 -7.84 11.61
CA MET A 287 -7.27 -6.56 12.29
C MET A 287 -7.99 -5.41 11.58
N TYR A 288 -7.83 -5.30 10.26
CA TYR A 288 -8.40 -4.24 9.42
C TYR A 288 -9.91 -4.11 9.55
N ARG A 289 -10.63 -5.25 9.50
CA ARG A 289 -12.09 -5.32 9.63
C ARG A 289 -12.63 -4.80 10.97
N ASN A 290 -11.77 -4.50 11.94
CA ASN A 290 -12.16 -3.92 13.23
C ASN A 290 -11.93 -2.41 13.30
N SER A 291 -11.31 -1.81 12.29
CA SER A 291 -11.32 -0.36 12.11
C SER A 291 -12.75 0.10 11.80
N ARG A 292 -13.12 1.29 12.26
CA ARG A 292 -14.43 1.87 11.92
C ARG A 292 -14.57 2.12 10.42
N PHE A 293 -13.51 2.60 9.77
CA PHE A 293 -13.49 2.84 8.32
C PHE A 293 -13.83 1.58 7.51
N SER A 294 -13.25 0.43 7.85
CA SER A 294 -13.57 -0.84 7.16
C SER A 294 -14.99 -1.35 7.44
N ARG A 295 -15.64 -0.95 8.53
CA ARG A 295 -17.02 -1.35 8.85
C ARG A 295 -18.06 -0.45 8.18
N ASP A 296 -17.71 0.84 8.07
CA ASP A 296 -18.62 1.88 7.57
C ASP A 296 -18.50 2.08 6.05
N THR A 297 -17.50 1.45 5.41
CA THR A 297 -17.25 1.50 3.96
C THR A 297 -17.01 0.11 3.39
N SER A 298 -17.13 -0.02 2.07
CA SER A 298 -16.90 -1.28 1.34
C SER A 298 -15.42 -1.55 1.01
N TRP A 299 -14.49 -0.77 1.58
CA TRP A 299 -13.06 -0.86 1.22
C TRP A 299 -12.46 -2.22 1.56
N GLY A 300 -12.86 -2.81 2.69
CA GLY A 300 -12.44 -4.16 3.06
C GLY A 300 -12.87 -5.20 2.03
N GLU A 301 -14.11 -5.12 1.54
CA GLU A 301 -14.69 -5.98 0.52
C GLU A 301 -13.99 -5.81 -0.84
N LEU A 302 -13.55 -4.60 -1.18
CA LEU A 302 -12.75 -4.37 -2.38
C LEU A 302 -11.37 -5.01 -2.27
N ILE A 303 -10.71 -4.92 -1.10
CA ILE A 303 -9.42 -5.60 -0.89
C ILE A 303 -9.60 -7.12 -1.09
N ASP A 304 -10.63 -7.72 -0.49
CA ASP A 304 -10.96 -9.15 -0.64
C ASP A 304 -11.24 -9.51 -2.12
N THR A 305 -12.09 -8.72 -2.78
CA THR A 305 -12.50 -8.94 -4.18
C THR A 305 -11.31 -8.82 -5.13
N TYR A 306 -10.52 -7.74 -5.01
CA TYR A 306 -9.31 -7.51 -5.80
C TYR A 306 -8.32 -8.66 -5.62
N ARG A 307 -8.04 -9.07 -4.38
CA ARG A 307 -7.11 -10.16 -4.11
C ARG A 307 -7.57 -11.46 -4.74
N ALA A 308 -8.83 -11.84 -4.54
CA ALA A 308 -9.38 -13.08 -5.09
C ALA A 308 -9.28 -13.10 -6.62
N GLN A 309 -9.70 -12.00 -7.26
CA GLN A 309 -9.69 -11.88 -8.72
C GLN A 309 -8.27 -11.81 -9.30
N MET A 310 -7.33 -11.14 -8.62
CA MET A 310 -5.92 -11.17 -9.02
C MET A 310 -5.32 -12.57 -8.88
N LEU A 311 -5.53 -13.26 -7.76
CA LEU A 311 -5.02 -14.63 -7.60
C LEU A 311 -5.54 -15.58 -8.67
N GLU A 312 -6.77 -15.37 -9.12
CA GLU A 312 -7.36 -16.11 -10.22
C GLU A 312 -6.78 -15.70 -11.58
N LYS A 313 -6.80 -14.41 -11.93
CA LYS A 313 -6.59 -13.94 -13.31
C LYS A 313 -5.17 -13.46 -13.60
N TYR A 314 -4.29 -13.34 -12.60
CA TYR A 314 -2.97 -12.69 -12.77
C TYR A 314 -2.08 -13.34 -13.82
N SER A 315 -2.02 -14.68 -13.88
CA SER A 315 -1.25 -15.37 -14.92
C SER A 315 -1.75 -15.02 -16.33
N GLU A 316 -3.06 -14.89 -16.51
CA GLU A 316 -3.66 -14.53 -17.79
C GLU A 316 -3.38 -13.08 -18.17
N ILE A 317 -3.41 -12.17 -17.19
CA ILE A 317 -3.03 -10.76 -17.38
C ILE A 317 -1.56 -10.67 -17.82
N LEU A 318 -0.65 -11.36 -17.14
CA LEU A 318 0.76 -11.38 -17.50
C LEU A 318 1.03 -11.96 -18.89
N ILE A 319 0.27 -12.98 -19.30
CA ILE A 319 0.37 -13.54 -20.66
C ILE A 319 -0.04 -12.50 -21.70
N ASP A 320 -1.06 -11.70 -21.43
CA ASP A 320 -1.55 -10.69 -22.38
C ASP A 320 -0.57 -9.55 -22.54
N GLU A 321 -0.07 -9.03 -21.41
CA GLU A 321 0.98 -8.03 -21.45
C GLU A 321 2.23 -8.55 -22.16
N TYR A 322 2.56 -9.83 -21.99
CA TYR A 322 3.70 -10.46 -22.65
C TYR A 322 3.49 -10.60 -24.15
N GLU A 323 2.30 -11.05 -24.57
CA GLU A 323 1.94 -11.17 -25.99
C GLU A 323 1.94 -9.79 -26.66
N GLN A 324 1.36 -8.77 -26.01
CA GLN A 324 1.39 -7.39 -26.50
C GLN A 324 2.82 -6.85 -26.61
N ALA A 325 3.65 -7.03 -25.57
CA ALA A 325 5.04 -6.61 -25.60
C ALA A 325 5.84 -7.32 -26.70
N TYR A 326 5.53 -8.58 -26.97
CA TYR A 326 6.11 -9.32 -28.08
C TYR A 326 5.70 -8.74 -29.44
N VAL A 327 4.40 -8.47 -29.64
CA VAL A 327 3.88 -7.87 -30.88
C VAL A 327 4.49 -6.49 -31.12
N SER A 328 4.65 -5.67 -30.08
CA SER A 328 5.27 -4.34 -30.19
C SER A 328 6.81 -4.38 -30.21
N SER A 329 7.43 -5.56 -30.12
CA SER A 329 8.89 -5.72 -30.01
C SER A 329 9.52 -4.97 -28.82
N ASP A 330 8.79 -4.78 -27.72
CA ASP A 330 9.29 -4.16 -26.50
C ASP A 330 10.14 -5.15 -25.68
N THR A 331 11.42 -5.24 -26.06
CA THR A 331 12.39 -6.16 -25.44
C THR A 331 12.60 -5.90 -23.95
N LYS A 332 12.48 -4.65 -23.49
CA LYS A 332 12.63 -4.28 -22.08
C LYS A 332 11.44 -4.80 -21.26
N LYS A 333 10.22 -4.63 -21.75
CA LYS A 333 9.00 -5.15 -21.09
C LYS A 333 8.98 -6.67 -21.09
N ILE A 334 9.35 -7.32 -22.20
CA ILE A 334 9.51 -8.78 -22.28
C ILE A 334 10.48 -9.30 -21.20
N GLY A 335 11.65 -8.65 -21.06
CA GLY A 335 12.64 -9.03 -20.05
C GLY A 335 12.10 -8.98 -18.62
N ARG A 336 11.38 -7.90 -18.28
CA ARG A 336 10.73 -7.73 -16.97
C ARG A 336 9.61 -8.75 -16.73
N LEU A 337 8.77 -9.00 -17.74
CA LEU A 337 7.63 -9.91 -17.63
C LEU A 337 8.07 -11.38 -17.55
N ASN A 338 9.16 -11.77 -18.20
CA ASN A 338 9.66 -13.16 -18.17
C ASN A 338 9.81 -13.71 -16.75
N GLN A 339 10.35 -12.92 -15.81
CA GLN A 339 10.53 -13.37 -14.43
C GLN A 339 9.20 -13.53 -13.70
N LYS A 340 8.30 -12.54 -13.80
CA LYS A 340 6.97 -12.56 -13.17
C LYS A 340 6.11 -13.69 -13.73
N LEU A 341 6.08 -13.83 -15.06
CA LEU A 341 5.31 -14.83 -15.78
C LEU A 341 5.82 -16.25 -15.50
N SER A 342 7.14 -16.44 -15.47
CA SER A 342 7.75 -17.69 -15.05
C SER A 342 7.19 -18.11 -13.70
N TRP A 343 7.34 -17.25 -12.67
CA TRP A 343 6.85 -17.51 -11.31
C TRP A 343 5.36 -17.83 -11.25
N ALA A 344 4.52 -17.02 -11.91
CA ALA A 344 3.06 -17.20 -11.91
C ALA A 344 2.64 -18.54 -12.53
N LEU A 345 3.25 -18.91 -13.67
CA LEU A 345 2.98 -20.19 -14.31
C LEU A 345 3.52 -21.40 -13.52
N ARG A 346 4.59 -21.24 -12.72
CA ARG A 346 5.02 -22.29 -11.77
C ARG A 346 3.93 -22.54 -10.74
N LYS A 347 3.38 -21.46 -10.17
CA LYS A 347 2.30 -21.53 -9.19
C LYS A 347 1.07 -22.22 -9.79
N ASP A 348 0.68 -21.84 -10.99
CA ASP A 348 -0.42 -22.47 -11.73
C ASP A 348 -0.18 -23.96 -11.96
N ALA A 349 1.03 -24.35 -12.41
CA ALA A 349 1.40 -25.76 -12.58
C ALA A 349 1.35 -26.54 -11.26
N LEU A 350 1.75 -25.90 -10.15
CA LEU A 350 1.75 -26.54 -8.84
C LEU A 350 0.34 -26.85 -8.34
N ILE A 351 -0.66 -26.02 -8.66
CA ILE A 351 -2.06 -26.19 -8.26
C ILE A 351 -2.93 -26.86 -9.35
N GLY A 352 -2.34 -27.35 -10.45
CA GLY A 352 -3.09 -28.01 -11.52
C GLY A 352 -3.84 -27.07 -12.47
N LYS A 353 -3.58 -25.76 -12.44
CA LYS A 353 -4.19 -24.76 -13.33
C LYS A 353 -3.47 -24.72 -14.69
N TYR A 354 -3.73 -25.70 -15.56
CA TYR A 354 -3.01 -25.82 -16.84
C TYR A 354 -3.51 -24.86 -17.95
N ILE A 355 -4.62 -24.14 -17.75
CA ILE A 355 -5.22 -23.30 -18.79
C ILE A 355 -4.30 -22.13 -19.17
N SER A 356 -3.71 -21.44 -18.19
CA SER A 356 -2.73 -20.36 -18.41
C SER A 356 -1.50 -20.88 -19.15
N ILE A 357 -1.03 -22.08 -18.80
CA ILE A 357 0.14 -22.71 -19.42
C ILE A 357 -0.14 -23.02 -20.90
N LYS A 358 -1.30 -23.62 -21.20
CA LYS A 358 -1.73 -23.84 -22.59
C LYS A 358 -1.80 -22.55 -23.39
N ARG A 359 -2.32 -21.48 -22.79
CA ARG A 359 -2.40 -20.16 -23.42
C ARG A 359 -1.01 -19.58 -23.69
N TYR A 360 -0.10 -19.63 -22.72
CA TYR A 360 1.27 -19.19 -22.89
C TYR A 360 2.01 -19.95 -23.99
N LEU A 361 1.82 -21.28 -24.08
CA LEU A 361 2.40 -22.09 -25.17
C LEU A 361 1.90 -21.66 -26.55
N LYS A 362 0.65 -21.20 -26.67
CA LYS A 362 0.13 -20.63 -27.93
C LYS A 362 0.86 -19.34 -28.30
N VAL A 363 1.18 -18.49 -27.32
CA VAL A 363 2.00 -17.29 -27.55
C VAL A 363 3.40 -17.70 -28.02
N LEU A 364 4.04 -18.65 -27.35
CA LEU A 364 5.37 -19.14 -27.74
C LEU A 364 5.43 -19.73 -29.15
N LYS A 365 4.36 -20.40 -29.61
CA LYS A 365 4.27 -20.93 -30.99
C LYS A 365 4.35 -19.83 -32.05
N LYS A 366 3.86 -18.63 -31.74
CA LYS A 366 3.96 -17.44 -32.61
C LYS A 366 5.34 -16.77 -32.54
N MET A 367 6.15 -17.12 -31.54
CA MET A 367 7.47 -16.52 -31.36
C MET A 367 8.52 -17.18 -32.25
N ASP A 368 9.46 -16.35 -32.71
CA ASP A 368 10.72 -16.84 -33.25
C ASP A 368 11.36 -17.81 -32.26
N THR A 369 11.66 -19.01 -32.77
CA THR A 369 12.31 -20.09 -32.04
C THR A 369 13.55 -19.61 -31.28
N ALA A 370 14.34 -18.69 -31.84
CA ALA A 370 15.54 -18.13 -31.19
C ALA A 370 15.22 -17.30 -29.92
N LYS A 371 14.02 -16.72 -29.83
CA LYS A 371 13.62 -15.79 -28.75
C LYS A 371 12.85 -16.44 -27.61
N ARG A 372 12.50 -17.74 -27.71
CA ARG A 372 11.74 -18.44 -26.65
C ARG A 372 12.56 -18.54 -25.33
N PRO A 373 11.96 -18.51 -24.13
CA PRO A 373 12.70 -18.62 -22.88
C PRO A 373 13.04 -20.08 -22.53
N LYS A 374 14.27 -20.52 -22.84
CA LYS A 374 14.73 -21.92 -22.66
C LYS A 374 14.60 -22.44 -21.23
N GLY A 375 15.13 -21.70 -20.26
CA GLY A 375 15.17 -22.13 -18.87
C GLY A 375 13.77 -22.36 -18.28
N PHE A 376 12.79 -21.59 -18.73
CA PHE A 376 11.41 -21.75 -18.30
C PHE A 376 10.72 -22.96 -18.94
N LEU A 377 10.95 -23.21 -20.23
CA LEU A 377 10.43 -24.41 -20.91
C LEU A 377 10.94 -25.71 -20.26
N ARG A 378 12.23 -25.76 -19.89
CA ARG A 378 12.80 -26.89 -19.16
C ARG A 378 12.15 -27.07 -17.79
N TYR A 379 12.03 -25.98 -17.03
CA TYR A 379 11.37 -26.03 -15.72
C TYR A 379 9.93 -26.58 -15.82
N LEU A 380 9.13 -26.11 -16.78
CA LEU A 380 7.77 -26.62 -16.96
C LEU A 380 7.76 -28.10 -17.35
N GLN A 381 8.68 -28.53 -18.20
CA GLN A 381 8.84 -29.95 -18.52
C GLN A 381 9.15 -30.77 -17.26
N ASP A 382 10.06 -30.31 -16.40
CA ASP A 382 10.44 -31.00 -15.18
C ASP A 382 9.27 -31.09 -14.18
N VAL A 383 8.53 -30.00 -13.99
CA VAL A 383 7.35 -29.98 -13.11
C VAL A 383 6.25 -30.91 -13.60
N LEU A 384 6.00 -30.94 -14.90
CA LEU A 384 5.00 -31.81 -15.50
C LEU A 384 5.40 -33.29 -15.45
N LYS A 385 6.68 -33.60 -15.30
CA LYS A 385 7.19 -34.98 -15.15
C LYS A 385 7.08 -35.54 -13.73
N ILE A 386 6.76 -34.73 -12.72
CA ILE A 386 6.66 -35.19 -11.32
C ILE A 386 5.53 -36.24 -11.17
N PRO A 387 5.83 -37.47 -10.71
CA PRO A 387 4.85 -38.53 -10.47
C PRO A 387 3.69 -38.06 -9.58
N GLY A 388 2.45 -38.43 -9.92
CA GLY A 388 1.24 -38.07 -9.17
C GLY A 388 0.54 -36.79 -9.63
N LYS A 389 1.19 -35.93 -10.43
CA LYS A 389 0.52 -34.80 -11.12
C LYS A 389 0.07 -35.13 -12.55
N HIS A 390 0.56 -36.23 -13.10
CA HIS A 390 0.30 -36.70 -14.47
C HIS A 390 -1.18 -36.97 -14.77
N HIS A 391 -1.99 -37.43 -13.81
CA HIS A 391 -3.39 -37.79 -14.10
C HIS A 391 -4.28 -36.59 -14.45
N GLN A 392 -3.85 -35.36 -14.15
CA GLN A 392 -4.55 -34.12 -14.54
C GLN A 392 -3.92 -33.42 -15.74
N VAL A 393 -2.70 -33.81 -16.13
CA VAL A 393 -2.00 -33.27 -17.28
C VAL A 393 -2.41 -34.10 -18.49
N SER A 394 -3.14 -33.49 -19.43
CA SER A 394 -3.37 -34.14 -20.73
C SER A 394 -2.02 -34.44 -21.39
N ASP A 395 -1.81 -35.68 -21.85
CA ASP A 395 -0.61 -36.12 -22.59
C ASP A 395 -0.23 -35.15 -23.74
N ASP A 396 -1.23 -34.46 -24.30
CA ASP A 396 -1.07 -33.42 -25.32
C ASP A 396 -0.21 -32.22 -24.86
N LEU A 397 -0.27 -31.87 -23.57
CA LEU A 397 0.52 -30.77 -22.99
C LEU A 397 2.01 -31.16 -22.95
N LEU A 398 2.34 -32.34 -22.43
CA LEU A 398 3.71 -32.86 -22.38
C LEU A 398 4.29 -32.99 -23.78
N LYS A 399 3.52 -33.56 -24.71
CA LYS A 399 3.90 -33.65 -26.13
C LYS A 399 4.16 -32.28 -26.74
N THR A 400 3.35 -31.27 -26.41
CA THR A 400 3.57 -29.89 -26.86
C THR A 400 4.89 -29.33 -26.33
N PHE A 401 5.25 -29.56 -25.06
CA PHE A 401 6.54 -29.13 -24.51
C PHE A 401 7.73 -29.78 -25.21
N GLU A 402 7.66 -31.10 -25.45
CA GLU A 402 8.72 -31.84 -26.13
C GLU A 402 8.94 -31.34 -27.56
N VAL A 403 7.87 -31.05 -28.30
CA VAL A 403 7.95 -30.46 -29.64
C VAL A 403 8.61 -29.07 -29.58
N GLN A 404 8.26 -28.23 -28.61
CA GLN A 404 8.86 -26.91 -28.46
C GLN A 404 10.36 -26.99 -28.12
N LEU A 405 10.78 -27.93 -27.28
CA LEU A 405 12.18 -28.15 -26.93
C LEU A 405 12.99 -28.76 -28.09
N ARG A 406 12.45 -29.78 -28.79
CA ARG A 406 13.07 -30.36 -29.99
C ARG A 406 13.30 -29.33 -31.09
N SER A 407 12.33 -28.43 -31.33
CA SER A 407 12.48 -27.37 -32.33
C SER A 407 13.67 -26.42 -32.09
N ARG A 408 14.26 -26.46 -30.89
CA ARG A 408 15.46 -25.68 -30.53
C ARG A 408 16.75 -26.49 -30.52
N GLY A 409 16.71 -27.78 -30.88
CA GLY A 409 17.86 -28.69 -30.79
C GLY A 409 18.24 -29.07 -29.36
N GLU A 410 17.33 -28.94 -28.39
CA GLU A 410 17.60 -29.17 -26.96
C GLU A 410 17.34 -30.60 -26.50
N LEU A 411 16.60 -31.36 -27.30
CA LEU A 411 16.43 -32.80 -27.13
C LEU A 411 17.14 -33.45 -28.31
N GLY A 412 18.10 -34.33 -28.02
CA GLY A 412 18.71 -35.18 -29.05
C GLY A 412 17.61 -35.93 -29.82
N ASN A 413 17.85 -36.16 -31.12
CA ASN A 413 16.89 -36.81 -32.01
C ASN A 413 16.36 -38.13 -31.47
#